data_AF-A0A9P6ET42-F1
#
_entry.id   AF-A0A9P6ET42-F1
#
_cell.length_a   1.000
_cell.length_b   1.000
_cell.length_c   1.000
_cell.angle_alpha   90.00
_cell.angle_beta   90.00
_cell.angle_gamma   90.00
#
_symmetry.space_group_name_H-M   'P 1'
#
loop_
_entity.id
_entity.type
_entity.pdbx_description
1 polymer ?
#
loop_
_entity_poly.entity_id
_entity_poly.type
_entity_poly.pdbx_seq_one_letter_code
_entity_poly.pdbx_strand_id
1 'polypeptide(L)'
;MTRWVQSLLYQRSLNYTPNMPITHITSLTQLDGIISKSKDKLSVIDFHATWCGPCHAIAPTFETLSKQYAGVNFLKCDVDQAPDVAKRYTVSAMPTFIFLKGTTKVDQVRGANKAGLEAAVKTHSSGSSSGGTFAGRGQTLGGAPAAPDVVGEIKQKLDGFTGQLDPQLKVLFVLAGIYGLFWYFS
;
A
#
# COMPACT_ATOMS: atom_id res chain seq x y z
N MET A 1 32.78 -27.88 36.33
CA MET A 1 32.58 -26.61 35.60
C MET A 1 31.60 -26.72 34.41
N THR A 2 30.77 -27.76 34.29
CA THR A 2 29.92 -28.00 33.10
C THR A 2 28.42 -27.79 33.31
N ARG A 3 27.94 -27.70 34.56
CA ARG A 3 26.50 -27.55 34.86
C ARG A 3 25.94 -26.17 34.49
N TRP A 4 26.75 -25.12 34.55
CA TRP A 4 26.35 -23.75 34.18
C TRP A 4 26.23 -23.55 32.67
N VAL A 5 27.10 -24.19 31.88
CA VAL A 5 27.03 -24.14 30.41
C VAL A 5 25.79 -24.89 29.92
N GLN A 6 25.47 -26.04 30.51
CA GLN A 6 24.24 -26.78 30.23
C GLN A 6 22.98 -25.96 30.59
N SER A 7 23.01 -25.25 31.73
CA SER A 7 21.91 -24.39 32.19
C SER A 7 21.71 -23.15 31.30
N LEU A 8 22.80 -22.53 30.83
CA LEU A 8 22.77 -21.42 29.88
C LEU A 8 22.29 -21.85 28.50
N LEU A 9 22.72 -23.02 28.00
CA LEU A 9 22.22 -23.59 26.75
C LEU A 9 20.75 -24.02 26.87
N TYR A 10 20.32 -24.51 28.04
CA TYR A 10 18.92 -24.82 28.33
C TYR A 10 18.06 -23.55 28.43
N GLN A 11 18.53 -22.50 29.11
CA GLN A 11 17.85 -21.20 29.15
C GLN A 11 17.82 -20.51 27.78
N ARG A 12 18.82 -20.77 26.92
CA ARG A 12 18.82 -20.33 25.52
C ARG A 12 17.88 -21.15 24.64
N SER A 13 17.69 -22.44 24.95
CA SER A 13 16.71 -23.34 24.31
C SER A 13 15.26 -23.03 24.73
N LEU A 14 15.01 -22.63 25.99
CA LEU A 14 13.69 -22.20 26.45
C LEU A 14 13.25 -20.84 25.88
N ASN A 15 14.18 -20.07 25.32
CA ASN A 15 13.89 -18.86 24.54
C ASN A 15 13.82 -19.14 23.02
N TYR A 16 13.97 -20.41 22.60
CA TYR A 16 13.73 -20.84 21.24
C TYR A 16 12.23 -21.04 21.05
N THR A 17 11.51 -19.95 20.80
CA THR A 17 10.15 -20.04 20.27
C THR A 17 10.27 -20.61 18.86
N PRO A 18 9.66 -21.78 18.55
CA PRO A 18 9.60 -22.28 17.19
C PRO A 18 8.76 -21.29 16.36
N ASN A 19 9.47 -20.37 15.72
CA ASN A 19 9.11 -19.64 14.51
C ASN A 19 7.59 -19.62 14.19
N MET A 20 6.84 -18.84 14.96
CA MET A 20 5.63 -18.20 14.44
C MET A 20 6.05 -16.76 14.10
N PRO A 21 6.50 -16.49 12.86
CA PRO A 21 7.03 -15.18 12.44
C PRO A 21 5.95 -14.09 12.32
N ILE A 22 4.74 -14.35 12.84
CA ILE A 22 3.60 -13.45 12.78
C ILE A 22 3.27 -12.98 14.19
N THR A 23 3.28 -11.67 14.39
CA THR A 23 2.87 -11.06 15.67
C THR A 23 1.44 -10.57 15.59
N HIS A 24 0.61 -10.94 16.56
CA HIS A 24 -0.75 -10.42 16.67
C HIS A 24 -0.76 -9.09 17.44
N ILE A 25 -1.38 -8.08 16.84
CA ILE A 25 -1.55 -6.75 17.43
C ILE A 25 -2.94 -6.68 18.04
N THR A 26 -3.01 -6.26 19.31
CA THR A 26 -4.26 -6.01 20.03
C THR A 26 -4.45 -4.55 20.43
N SER A 27 -3.40 -3.72 20.34
CA SER A 27 -3.49 -2.30 20.70
C SER A 27 -2.55 -1.43 19.86
N LEU A 28 -2.90 -0.16 19.74
CA LEU A 28 -2.10 0.84 19.03
C LEU A 28 -0.74 1.09 19.69
N THR A 29 -0.65 1.04 21.02
CA THR A 29 0.63 1.17 21.74
C THR A 29 1.58 0.03 21.46
N GLN A 30 1.06 -1.20 21.36
CA GLN A 30 1.85 -2.37 20.94
C GLN A 30 2.38 -2.20 19.52
N LEU A 31 1.53 -1.74 18.59
CA LEU A 31 1.93 -1.47 17.22
C LEU A 31 3.05 -0.41 17.15
N ASP A 32 2.85 0.74 17.79
CA ASP A 32 3.81 1.84 17.78
C ASP A 32 5.14 1.41 18.42
N GLY A 33 5.11 0.57 19.45
CA GLY A 33 6.29 -0.03 20.06
C GLY A 33 7.07 -0.96 19.12
N ILE A 34 6.38 -1.80 18.34
CA ILE A 34 6.99 -2.70 17.36
C ILE A 34 7.62 -1.87 16.23
N ILE A 35 6.87 -0.93 15.67
CA ILE A 35 7.33 -0.04 14.60
C ILE A 35 8.56 0.76 15.04
N SER A 36 8.54 1.31 16.26
CA SER A 36 9.64 2.14 16.78
C SER A 36 10.94 1.36 16.95
N LYS A 37 10.86 0.06 17.27
CA LYS A 37 12.02 -0.84 17.38
C LYS A 37 12.56 -1.30 16.03
N SER A 38 11.80 -1.12 14.95
CA SER A 38 12.07 -1.72 13.64
C SER A 38 12.01 -0.72 12.50
N LYS A 39 12.48 0.51 12.73
CA LYS A 39 12.46 1.62 11.76
C LYS A 39 13.11 1.26 10.42
N ASP A 40 14.16 0.46 10.45
CA ASP A 40 14.94 0.07 9.26
C ASP A 40 14.35 -1.16 8.53
N LYS A 41 13.39 -1.84 9.15
CA LYS A 41 12.75 -3.04 8.60
C LYS A 41 11.39 -2.71 8.03
N LEU A 42 11.01 -3.43 6.97
CA LEU A 42 9.65 -3.43 6.49
C LEU A 42 8.74 -4.12 7.52
N SER A 43 7.63 -3.49 7.86
CA SER A 43 6.56 -4.07 8.65
C SER A 43 5.30 -4.16 7.80
N VAL A 44 4.70 -5.35 7.72
CA VAL A 44 3.48 -5.60 6.95
C VAL A 44 2.37 -5.97 7.92
N ILE A 45 1.30 -5.19 7.93
CA ILE A 45 0.12 -5.41 8.77
C ILE A 45 -1.01 -5.97 7.92
N ASP A 46 -1.48 -7.17 8.25
CA ASP A 46 -2.69 -7.78 7.72
C ASP A 46 -3.87 -7.41 8.62
N PHE A 47 -4.77 -6.58 8.11
CA PHE A 47 -6.04 -6.26 8.73
C PHE A 47 -7.09 -7.28 8.30
N HIS A 48 -7.49 -8.13 9.24
CA HIS A 48 -8.43 -9.22 9.00
C HIS A 48 -9.58 -9.21 10.03
N ALA A 49 -10.58 -10.05 9.77
CA ALA A 49 -11.62 -10.39 10.73
C ALA A 49 -11.84 -11.90 10.74
N THR A 50 -12.30 -12.47 11.86
CA THR A 50 -12.54 -13.92 11.98
C THR A 50 -13.70 -14.40 11.09
N TRP A 51 -14.68 -13.54 10.86
CA TRP A 51 -15.86 -13.78 10.01
C TRP A 51 -15.61 -13.52 8.52
N CYS A 52 -14.43 -13.04 8.13
CA CYS A 52 -14.10 -12.72 6.75
C CYS A 52 -13.64 -13.97 5.97
N GLY A 53 -14.52 -14.53 5.14
CA GLY A 53 -14.21 -15.67 4.25
C GLY A 53 -12.97 -15.47 3.38
N PRO A 54 -12.85 -14.36 2.60
CA PRO A 54 -11.67 -14.10 1.77
C PRO A 54 -10.34 -13.98 2.55
N CYS A 55 -10.40 -13.61 3.83
CA CYS A 55 -9.23 -13.50 4.70
C CYS A 55 -8.61 -14.88 4.97
N HIS A 56 -9.44 -15.92 5.14
CA HIS A 56 -8.98 -17.29 5.32
C HIS A 56 -8.22 -17.83 4.10
N ALA A 57 -8.63 -17.43 2.89
CA ALA A 57 -7.99 -17.86 1.66
C ALA A 57 -6.56 -17.30 1.50
N ILE A 58 -6.30 -16.07 1.97
CA ILE A 58 -4.99 -15.42 1.83
C ILE A 58 -4.07 -15.67 3.03
N ALA A 59 -4.61 -16.02 4.20
CA ALA A 59 -3.84 -16.32 5.41
C ALA A 59 -2.65 -17.29 5.20
N PRO A 60 -2.77 -18.45 4.53
CA PRO A 60 -1.63 -19.35 4.33
C PRO A 60 -0.54 -18.75 3.43
N THR A 61 -0.91 -17.86 2.51
CA THR A 61 0.06 -17.12 1.68
C THR A 61 0.85 -16.16 2.55
N PHE A 62 0.17 -15.40 3.42
CA PHE A 62 0.82 -14.48 4.35
C PHE A 62 1.76 -15.20 5.33
N GLU A 63 1.37 -16.38 5.81
CA GLU A 63 2.21 -17.28 6.62
C GLU A 63 3.42 -17.83 5.87
N THR A 64 3.30 -18.09 4.58
CA THR A 64 4.43 -18.54 3.76
C THR A 64 5.43 -17.41 3.56
N LEU A 65 4.93 -16.19 3.30
CA LEU A 65 5.77 -15.00 3.13
C LEU A 65 6.53 -14.64 4.42
N SER A 66 5.89 -14.79 5.58
CA SER A 66 6.56 -14.52 6.86
C SER A 66 7.70 -15.49 7.17
N LYS A 67 7.59 -16.74 6.73
CA LYS A 67 8.69 -17.72 6.80
C LYS A 67 9.81 -17.42 5.80
N GLN A 68 9.46 -16.96 4.60
CA GLN A 68 10.43 -16.67 3.53
C GLN A 68 11.22 -15.38 3.80
N TYR A 69 10.58 -14.37 4.39
CA TYR A 69 11.17 -13.05 4.60
C TYR A 69 11.39 -12.75 6.10
N ALA A 70 12.32 -13.48 6.74
CA ALA A 70 12.65 -13.32 8.15
C ALA A 70 13.20 -11.91 8.54
N GLY A 71 13.57 -11.08 7.55
CA GLY A 71 13.97 -9.69 7.75
C GLY A 71 12.81 -8.68 7.79
N VAL A 72 11.58 -9.13 7.53
CA VAL A 72 10.36 -8.32 7.50
C VAL A 72 9.48 -8.70 8.69
N ASN A 73 8.89 -7.71 9.35
CA ASN A 73 7.94 -7.98 10.42
C ASN A 73 6.55 -8.22 9.83
N PHE A 74 5.99 -9.41 10.06
CA PHE A 74 4.63 -9.72 9.67
C PHE A 74 3.72 -9.60 10.89
N LEU A 75 2.69 -8.79 10.76
CA LEU A 75 1.80 -8.42 11.85
C LEU A 75 0.36 -8.71 11.43
N LYS A 76 -0.45 -9.28 12.33
CA LYS A 76 -1.90 -9.48 12.11
C LYS A 76 -2.67 -8.62 13.09
N CYS A 77 -3.63 -7.86 12.56
CA CYS A 77 -4.52 -7.02 13.32
C CYS A 77 -5.95 -7.47 13.06
N ASP A 78 -6.60 -7.99 14.08
CA ASP A 78 -8.04 -8.24 14.03
C ASP A 78 -8.77 -6.91 14.23
N VAL A 79 -9.60 -6.51 13.27
CA VAL A 79 -10.35 -5.26 13.33
C VAL A 79 -11.36 -5.22 14.48
N ASP A 80 -11.82 -6.38 14.94
CA ASP A 80 -12.77 -6.50 16.05
C ASP A 80 -12.06 -6.37 17.41
N GLN A 81 -10.79 -6.81 17.49
CA GLN A 81 -9.98 -6.71 18.72
C GLN A 81 -9.28 -5.37 18.87
N ALA A 82 -8.80 -4.78 17.75
CA ALA A 82 -8.04 -3.54 17.73
C ALA A 82 -8.65 -2.52 16.75
N PRO A 83 -9.90 -2.05 17.00
CA PRO A 83 -10.61 -1.16 16.09
C PRO A 83 -9.96 0.23 15.99
N ASP A 84 -9.24 0.66 17.02
CA ASP A 84 -8.41 1.87 17.06
C ASP A 84 -7.30 1.84 16.00
N VAL A 85 -6.63 0.69 15.85
CA VAL A 85 -5.58 0.49 14.84
C VAL A 85 -6.19 0.51 13.44
N ALA A 86 -7.30 -0.20 13.22
CA ALA A 86 -8.00 -0.21 11.93
C ALA A 86 -8.47 1.19 11.51
N LYS A 87 -8.98 1.98 12.46
CA LYS A 87 -9.37 3.38 12.25
C LYS A 87 -8.19 4.26 11.87
N ARG A 88 -7.05 4.14 12.55
CA ARG A 88 -5.83 4.94 12.27
C ARG A 88 -5.39 4.82 10.80
N TYR A 89 -5.54 3.64 10.22
CA TYR A 89 -5.16 3.40 8.83
C TYR A 89 -6.32 3.43 7.84
N THR A 90 -7.52 3.82 8.28
CA THR A 90 -8.74 3.93 7.45
C THR A 90 -9.00 2.64 6.65
N VAL A 91 -9.00 1.50 7.36
CA VAL A 91 -9.30 0.20 6.75
C VAL A 91 -10.81 0.09 6.53
N SER A 92 -11.23 0.08 5.27
CA SER A 92 -12.64 0.02 4.87
C SER A 92 -13.08 -1.33 4.33
N ALA A 93 -12.14 -2.20 4.00
CA ALA A 93 -12.38 -3.52 3.42
C ALA A 93 -11.34 -4.51 3.95
N MET A 94 -11.72 -5.77 4.06
CA MET A 94 -10.83 -6.85 4.52
C MET A 94 -10.74 -7.95 3.47
N PRO A 95 -9.56 -8.59 3.32
CA PRO A 95 -8.31 -8.24 3.99
C PRO A 95 -7.71 -6.94 3.42
N THR A 96 -6.99 -6.18 4.24
CA THR A 96 -6.16 -5.07 3.76
C THR A 96 -4.76 -5.21 4.33
N PHE A 97 -3.76 -5.15 3.47
CA PHE A 97 -2.36 -5.22 3.85
C PHE A 97 -1.74 -3.83 3.76
N ILE A 98 -1.08 -3.41 4.84
CA ILE A 98 -0.40 -2.11 4.91
C ILE A 98 1.08 -2.34 5.12
N PHE A 99 1.88 -1.68 4.29
CA PHE A 99 3.33 -1.78 4.31
C PHE A 99 3.88 -0.51 4.95
N LEU A 100 4.66 -0.67 6.01
CA LEU A 100 5.25 0.40 6.78
C LEU A 100 6.78 0.25 6.81
N LYS A 101 7.50 1.36 6.64
CA LYS A 101 8.92 1.46 6.99
C LYS A 101 9.04 2.52 8.08
N GLY A 102 9.33 2.08 9.31
CA GLY A 102 9.10 2.91 10.48
C GLY A 102 7.64 3.40 10.53
N THR A 103 7.44 4.69 10.78
CA THR A 103 6.09 5.28 10.90
C THR A 103 5.45 5.66 9.56
N THR A 104 6.16 5.50 8.44
CA THR A 104 5.69 5.90 7.12
C THR A 104 5.05 4.73 6.38
N LYS A 105 3.82 4.95 5.87
CA LYS A 105 3.15 4.03 4.96
C LYS A 105 3.80 4.10 3.58
N VAL A 106 4.40 3.00 3.14
CA VAL A 106 5.07 2.89 1.83
C VAL A 106 4.16 2.29 0.76
N ASP A 107 3.24 1.43 1.14
CA ASP A 107 2.33 0.76 0.20
C ASP A 107 1.07 0.24 0.89
N GLN A 108 0.04 -0.09 0.09
CA GLN A 108 -1.20 -0.67 0.56
C GLN A 108 -1.82 -1.59 -0.51
N VAL A 109 -2.13 -2.82 -0.12
CA VAL A 109 -2.85 -3.78 -0.97
C VAL A 109 -4.20 -4.07 -0.33
N ARG A 110 -5.29 -3.91 -1.09
CA ARG A 110 -6.65 -4.20 -0.62
C ARG A 110 -7.17 -5.49 -1.27
N GLY A 111 -7.95 -6.25 -0.50
CA GLY A 111 -8.55 -7.52 -0.92
C GLY A 111 -7.56 -8.69 -0.85
N ALA A 112 -8.09 -9.89 -1.10
CA ALA A 112 -7.33 -11.14 -1.13
C ALA A 112 -6.47 -11.29 -2.41
N ASN A 113 -5.64 -10.28 -2.70
CA ASN A 113 -4.77 -10.24 -3.87
C ASN A 113 -3.40 -10.83 -3.55
N LYS A 114 -3.23 -12.12 -3.82
CA LYS A 114 -1.96 -12.86 -3.63
C LYS A 114 -0.80 -12.26 -4.42
N ALA A 115 -0.99 -12.03 -5.72
CA ALA A 115 0.09 -11.52 -6.58
C ALA A 115 0.55 -10.12 -6.17
N GLY A 116 -0.40 -9.25 -5.82
CA GLY A 116 -0.10 -7.90 -5.33
C GLY A 116 0.66 -7.91 -4.00
N LEU A 117 0.25 -8.78 -3.07
CA LEU A 117 0.93 -8.96 -1.79
C LEU A 117 2.39 -9.41 -1.97
N GLU A 118 2.60 -10.45 -2.78
CA GLU A 118 3.95 -11.00 -3.05
C GLU A 118 4.85 -9.98 -3.75
N ALA A 119 4.32 -9.27 -4.76
CA ALA A 119 5.05 -8.24 -5.49
C ALA A 119 5.44 -7.06 -4.58
N ALA A 120 4.52 -6.59 -3.74
CA ALA A 120 4.79 -5.50 -2.79
C ALA A 120 5.84 -5.91 -1.75
N VAL A 121 5.75 -7.12 -1.17
CA VAL A 121 6.77 -7.62 -0.24
C VAL A 121 8.14 -7.65 -0.92
N LYS A 122 8.23 -8.24 -2.11
CA LYS A 122 9.50 -8.34 -2.86
C LYS A 122 10.11 -6.97 -3.18
N THR A 123 9.27 -6.00 -3.55
CA THR A 123 9.68 -4.64 -3.90
C THR A 123 10.20 -3.89 -2.68
N HIS A 124 9.54 -4.03 -1.53
CA HIS A 124 9.87 -3.24 -0.34
C HIS A 124 10.82 -3.94 0.65
N SER A 125 11.05 -5.26 0.53
CA SER A 125 11.94 -6.03 1.39
C SER A 125 13.43 -5.80 1.11
N SER A 126 13.77 -5.34 -0.09
CA SER A 126 15.11 -4.88 -0.43
C SER A 126 15.23 -3.40 -0.01
N GLY A 127 16.18 -3.10 0.87
CA GLY A 127 16.34 -1.76 1.44
C GLY A 127 16.55 -0.69 0.36
N SER A 128 15.84 0.44 0.54
CA SER A 128 15.94 1.72 -0.18
C SER A 128 15.43 1.89 -1.62
N SER A 129 14.62 2.96 -1.73
CA SER A 129 14.27 3.77 -2.91
C SER A 129 13.47 3.14 -4.05
N SER A 130 12.18 3.42 -4.08
CA SER A 130 11.65 4.48 -4.94
C SER A 130 10.13 4.57 -4.75
N GLY A 131 9.66 5.72 -4.25
CA GLY A 131 8.32 6.16 -4.58
C GLY A 131 8.18 6.16 -6.10
N GLY A 132 7.01 5.79 -6.61
CA GLY A 132 6.73 5.72 -8.03
C GLY A 132 6.90 7.07 -8.71
N THR A 133 8.13 7.44 -9.02
CA THR A 133 8.44 8.27 -10.17
C THR A 133 8.30 7.34 -11.36
N PHE A 134 7.16 7.45 -12.03
CA PHE A 134 6.94 6.88 -13.34
C PHE A 134 8.00 7.44 -14.31
N ALA A 135 9.17 6.82 -14.35
CA ALA A 135 10.17 7.02 -15.39
C ALA A 135 9.74 6.22 -16.63
N GLY A 136 8.61 6.62 -17.22
CA GLY A 136 8.25 6.19 -18.56
C GLY A 136 9.30 6.73 -19.52
N ARG A 137 10.23 5.87 -19.95
CA ARG A 137 11.17 6.18 -21.04
C ARG A 137 10.33 6.48 -22.27
N GLY A 138 10.36 7.74 -22.70
CA GLY A 138 9.80 8.16 -23.98
C GLY A 138 10.44 7.35 -25.11
N GLN A 139 9.60 6.74 -25.93
CA GLN A 139 10.02 6.21 -27.21
C GLN A 139 10.14 7.37 -28.19
N THR A 140 11.36 7.81 -28.49
CA THR A 140 11.63 8.72 -29.61
C THR A 140 11.83 7.88 -30.87
N LEU A 141 10.81 7.79 -31.71
CA LEU A 141 10.97 7.31 -33.09
C LEU A 141 11.24 8.53 -33.97
N GLY A 142 12.39 8.47 -34.66
CA GLY A 142 13.12 9.61 -35.19
C GLY A 142 12.46 10.38 -36.34
N GLY A 143 12.97 11.60 -36.52
CA GLY A 143 12.73 12.48 -37.66
C GLY A 143 13.22 13.90 -37.35
N ALA A 144 14.47 14.21 -37.71
CA ALA A 144 14.99 15.59 -37.73
C ALA A 144 14.61 16.26 -39.07
N PRO A 145 14.94 17.55 -39.31
CA PRO A 145 14.59 18.76 -38.56
C PRO A 145 13.93 19.80 -39.49
N ALA A 146 13.02 20.64 -39.01
CA ALA A 146 12.64 21.86 -39.73
C ALA A 146 12.09 22.92 -38.75
N ALA A 147 12.84 24.04 -38.68
CA ALA A 147 12.55 25.42 -38.28
C ALA A 147 11.44 25.77 -37.24
N PRO A 148 11.64 26.86 -36.46
CA PRO A 148 10.84 27.13 -35.27
C PRO A 148 9.60 27.97 -35.60
N ASP A 149 8.41 27.47 -35.28
CA ASP A 149 7.17 28.26 -35.29
C ASP A 149 6.53 28.24 -33.89
N VAL A 150 6.89 29.25 -33.09
CA VAL A 150 6.44 29.51 -31.70
C VAL A 150 4.95 29.92 -31.65
N VAL A 151 4.16 29.61 -32.68
CA VAL A 151 2.74 29.94 -32.81
C VAL A 151 1.82 28.70 -32.67
N GLY A 152 2.37 27.49 -32.70
CA GLY A 152 1.59 26.24 -32.59
C GLY A 152 1.22 25.81 -31.16
N GLU A 153 2.01 26.18 -30.15
CA GLU A 153 1.90 25.59 -28.80
C GLU A 153 0.70 26.10 -27.98
N ILE A 154 0.22 27.31 -28.24
CA ILE A 154 -0.92 27.88 -27.50
C ILE A 154 -2.26 27.28 -27.97
N LYS A 155 -2.36 26.88 -29.24
CA LYS A 155 -3.59 26.30 -29.79
C LYS A 155 -3.82 24.87 -29.30
N GLN A 156 -2.74 24.09 -29.18
CA GLN A 156 -2.79 22.70 -28.73
C GLN A 156 -3.18 22.55 -27.25
N LYS A 157 -2.91 23.56 -26.42
CA LYS A 157 -3.34 23.59 -25.01
C LYS A 157 -4.82 23.89 -24.82
N LEU A 158 -5.49 24.47 -25.82
CA LEU A 158 -6.92 24.78 -25.75
C LEU A 158 -7.77 23.63 -26.32
N ASP A 159 -7.31 22.96 -27.37
CA ASP A 159 -8.08 21.89 -28.03
C ASP A 159 -8.05 20.55 -27.24
N GLY A 160 -7.03 20.34 -26.40
CA GLY A 160 -6.88 19.13 -25.57
C GLY A 160 -7.81 19.05 -24.36
N PHE A 161 -8.37 20.17 -23.89
CA PHE A 161 -9.32 20.16 -22.78
C PHE A 161 -10.75 19.77 -23.22
N THR A 162 -11.05 19.89 -24.51
CA THR A 162 -12.40 19.68 -25.07
C THR A 162 -12.64 18.31 -25.71
N GLY A 163 -11.60 17.48 -25.85
CA GLY A 163 -11.67 16.20 -26.57
C GLY A 163 -12.15 15.00 -25.76
N GLN A 164 -12.13 15.07 -24.42
CA GLN A 164 -12.34 13.91 -23.55
C GLN A 164 -13.35 14.18 -22.44
N LEU A 165 -14.51 14.72 -22.79
CA LEU A 165 -15.67 14.75 -21.89
C LEU A 165 -16.76 13.84 -22.45
N ASP A 166 -17.21 12.91 -21.60
CA ASP A 166 -18.33 11.99 -21.83
C ASP A 166 -19.52 12.71 -22.49
N PRO A 167 -20.18 12.12 -23.51
CA PRO A 167 -21.30 12.76 -24.22
C PRO A 167 -22.45 13.17 -23.29
N GLN A 168 -22.57 12.57 -22.09
CA GLN A 168 -23.57 12.97 -21.09
C GLN A 168 -23.23 14.31 -20.40
N LEU A 169 -21.94 14.62 -20.25
CA LEU A 169 -21.50 15.82 -19.55
C LEU A 169 -21.61 17.08 -20.44
N LYS A 170 -21.52 16.91 -21.77
CA LYS A 170 -21.79 17.98 -22.75
C LYS A 170 -23.23 18.47 -22.69
N VAL A 171 -24.20 17.56 -22.54
CA VAL A 171 -25.63 17.91 -22.41
C VAL A 171 -25.88 18.65 -21.09
N LEU A 172 -25.24 18.23 -19.99
CA LEU A 172 -25.33 18.91 -18.69
C LEU A 172 -24.79 20.35 -18.72
N PHE A 173 -23.65 20.59 -19.37
CA PHE A 173 -23.11 21.95 -19.50
C PHE A 173 -23.99 22.85 -20.38
N VAL A 174 -24.58 22.32 -21.44
CA VAL A 174 -25.52 23.07 -22.28
C VAL A 174 -26.81 23.39 -21.51
N LEU A 175 -27.37 22.43 -20.76
CA LEU A 175 -28.55 22.66 -19.92
C LEU A 175 -28.26 23.66 -18.79
N ALA A 176 -27.11 23.55 -18.11
CA ALA A 176 -26.71 24.47 -17.06
C ALA A 176 -26.44 25.88 -17.60
N GLY A 177 -25.84 26.00 -18.79
CA GLY A 177 -25.61 27.28 -19.46
C GLY A 177 -26.91 27.96 -19.89
N ILE A 178 -27.84 27.21 -20.49
CA ILE A 178 -29.16 27.73 -20.87
C ILE A 178 -29.95 28.15 -19.62
N TYR A 179 -29.93 27.35 -18.54
CA TYR A 179 -30.58 27.69 -17.29
C TYR A 179 -29.96 28.94 -16.63
N GLY A 180 -28.63 29.05 -16.62
CA GLY A 180 -27.93 30.22 -16.10
C GLY A 180 -28.20 31.49 -16.91
N LEU A 181 -28.29 31.39 -18.23
CA LEU A 181 -28.62 32.52 -19.10
C LEU A 181 -30.09 32.96 -18.91
N PHE A 182 -31.00 32.01 -18.73
CA PHE A 182 -32.41 32.26 -18.45
C PHE A 182 -32.62 32.95 -17.09
N TRP A 183 -31.86 32.56 -16.06
CA TRP A 183 -31.84 33.21 -14.75
C TRP A 183 -31.16 34.58 -14.74
N TYR A 184 -30.28 34.86 -15.70
CA TYR A 184 -29.59 36.14 -15.80
C TYR A 184 -30.42 37.22 -16.51
N PHE A 185 -31.37 36.80 -17.37
CA PHE A 185 -32.26 37.70 -18.13
C PHE A 185 -33.71 37.75 -17.61
N SER A 186 -34.01 37.10 -16.47
CA SER A 186 -35.28 37.23 -15.74
C SER A 186 -35.07 37.94 -14.41
#